data_AF-A0A2N9G3G7-F1
#
_entry.id   AF-A0A2N9G3G7-F1
#
_cell.length_a   1.000
_cell.length_b   1.000
_cell.length_c   1.000
_cell.angle_alpha   90.00
_cell.angle_beta   90.00
_cell.angle_gamma   90.00
#
_symmetry.space_group_name_H-M   'P 1'
#
loop_
_entity.id
_entity.type
_entity.pdbx_description
1 polymer ?
#
loop_
_entity_poly.entity_id
_entity_poly.type
_entity_poly.pdbx_seq_one_letter_code
_entity_poly.pdbx_strand_id
1 'polypeptide(L)'
;MAFPIPRATLSWVSSFRPSSLSHLLPISLSPQTHSLPPMRASHLFASLSTTTTAHEPPFPPTVPSYKGSNNRWKPMCLYYTQGKCTKMDDAFHLEKFNHDCSRDLEVNIAELKHIRSQNLDFFLVLDLEGKVEILEFPVLMINAKTLDVMDFFHRFVRPSEMSEQRINEYIEGKYGKFGVDRVWHDTAIPFKEVLHQFEVWLAQHHLWEKELGGHLNQAAFVTCGNWDLKTKVPQQCKVSNMKLPPYFLEWINLKDVYLNFYKRRATGMMTMMKELCIPSLGSHHLGIDDTKNIARVLQHMLADGALIQITARRNSDSPENVEFLFKNRIR
;
A
#
# COMPACT_ATOMS: atom_id res chain seq x y z
N MET A 1 -62.15 -24.85 18.12
CA MET A 1 -63.31 -25.14 17.24
C MET A 1 -63.44 -23.97 16.27
N ALA A 2 -62.64 -23.87 15.22
CA ALA A 2 -62.74 -24.58 13.93
C ALA A 2 -64.02 -24.23 13.16
N PHE A 3 -63.92 -23.26 12.25
CA PHE A 3 -64.76 -23.14 11.04
C PHE A 3 -63.84 -22.86 9.84
N PRO A 4 -64.13 -23.43 8.64
CA PRO A 4 -63.13 -23.61 7.61
C PRO A 4 -63.16 -22.52 6.52
N ILE A 5 -61.99 -22.26 5.95
CA ILE A 5 -61.76 -21.45 4.75
C ILE A 5 -61.73 -22.38 3.53
N PRO A 6 -62.42 -22.07 2.42
CA PRO A 6 -62.22 -22.81 1.18
C PRO A 6 -61.07 -22.24 0.35
N ARG A 7 -60.22 -23.15 -0.13
CA ARG A 7 -59.24 -22.97 -1.19
C ARG A 7 -59.95 -23.00 -2.55
N ALA A 8 -59.59 -22.09 -3.46
CA ALA A 8 -59.81 -22.27 -4.89
C ALA A 8 -58.48 -22.06 -5.64
N THR A 9 -58.17 -23.04 -6.48
CA THR A 9 -57.05 -23.11 -7.43
C THR A 9 -57.58 -23.02 -8.86
N LEU A 10 -56.69 -22.69 -9.80
CA LEU A 10 -56.74 -22.78 -11.29
C LEU A 10 -56.58 -21.39 -11.91
N SER A 11 -55.97 -21.16 -13.08
CA SER A 11 -54.90 -21.78 -13.86
C SER A 11 -54.70 -20.86 -15.07
N TRP A 12 -53.44 -20.57 -15.41
CA TRP A 12 -52.89 -20.26 -16.75
C TRP A 12 -53.82 -19.83 -17.89
N VAL A 13 -53.56 -18.65 -18.47
CA VAL A 13 -53.54 -18.44 -19.93
C VAL A 13 -52.41 -17.47 -20.29
N SER A 14 -51.52 -17.96 -21.15
CA SER A 14 -50.47 -17.22 -21.86
C SER A 14 -51.02 -16.37 -22.99
N SER A 15 -50.41 -15.22 -23.28
CA SER A 15 -50.55 -14.57 -24.58
C SER A 15 -49.20 -13.95 -24.98
N PHE A 16 -48.51 -14.65 -25.87
CA PHE A 16 -47.41 -14.13 -26.67
C PHE A 16 -47.95 -13.09 -27.67
N ARG A 17 -47.23 -11.97 -27.84
CA ARG A 17 -46.64 -11.60 -29.14
C ARG A 17 -45.58 -10.49 -28.99
N PRO A 18 -44.55 -10.48 -29.85
CA PRO A 18 -43.36 -9.64 -29.71
C PRO A 18 -43.47 -8.37 -30.55
N SER A 19 -42.85 -7.28 -30.09
CA SER A 19 -42.61 -6.07 -30.89
C SER A 19 -41.12 -5.86 -31.14
N SER A 20 -40.84 -5.80 -32.44
CA SER A 20 -39.66 -5.38 -33.19
C SER A 20 -38.52 -4.65 -32.48
N LEU A 21 -37.33 -5.20 -32.73
CA LEU A 21 -36.01 -4.61 -32.61
C LEU A 21 -35.87 -3.31 -33.40
N SER A 22 -35.45 -2.24 -32.73
CA SER A 22 -34.79 -1.08 -33.36
C SER A 22 -33.30 -1.14 -33.04
N HIS A 23 -32.50 -1.31 -34.08
CA HIS A 23 -31.04 -1.25 -34.05
C HIS A 23 -30.56 0.13 -33.57
N LEU A 24 -29.77 0.13 -32.49
CA LEU A 24 -28.86 1.22 -32.16
C LEU A 24 -27.46 0.62 -32.00
N LEU A 25 -26.55 1.13 -32.82
CA LEU A 25 -25.13 0.78 -32.87
C LEU A 25 -24.45 1.09 -31.52
N PRO A 26 -23.53 0.24 -31.02
CA PRO A 26 -22.69 0.61 -29.90
C PRO A 26 -21.55 1.52 -30.39
N ILE A 27 -21.50 2.74 -29.87
CA ILE A 27 -20.33 3.60 -29.94
C ILE A 27 -19.25 2.95 -29.07
N SER A 28 -18.20 2.45 -29.72
CA SER A 28 -16.99 1.96 -29.06
C SER A 28 -16.24 3.15 -28.44
N LEU A 29 -16.25 3.24 -27.12
CA LEU A 29 -15.31 4.05 -26.36
C LEU A 29 -14.16 3.13 -25.93
N SER A 30 -13.05 3.24 -26.63
CA SER A 30 -11.79 2.57 -26.27
C SER A 30 -11.22 3.20 -24.98
N PRO A 31 -10.88 2.43 -23.94
CA PRO A 31 -10.06 2.94 -22.85
C PRO A 31 -8.62 3.07 -23.34
N GLN A 32 -8.08 4.29 -23.36
CA GLN A 32 -6.64 4.51 -23.53
C GLN A 32 -5.91 3.98 -22.30
N THR A 33 -5.32 2.81 -22.44
CA THR A 33 -4.39 2.23 -21.48
C THR A 33 -3.01 2.84 -21.68
N HIS A 34 -2.62 3.78 -20.82
CA HIS A 34 -1.21 4.17 -20.72
C HIS A 34 -0.45 3.09 -19.95
N SER A 35 0.04 2.11 -20.69
CA SER A 35 1.02 1.14 -20.23
C SER A 35 2.40 1.80 -20.21
N LEU A 36 3.07 1.77 -19.06
CA LEU A 36 4.48 2.14 -18.94
C LEU A 36 5.34 1.10 -19.68
N PRO A 37 6.34 1.49 -20.48
CA PRO A 37 7.16 0.54 -21.23
C PRO A 37 8.18 -0.17 -20.32
N PRO A 38 8.51 -1.44 -20.58
CA PRO A 38 9.52 -2.18 -19.83
C PRO A 38 10.92 -1.69 -20.20
N MET A 39 11.75 -1.44 -19.18
CA MET A 39 13.15 -1.03 -19.37
C MET A 39 13.98 -2.17 -19.96
N ARG A 40 14.53 -1.98 -21.17
CA ARG A 40 15.59 -2.81 -21.74
C ARG A 40 16.93 -2.12 -21.54
N ALA A 41 17.84 -2.77 -20.81
CA ALA A 41 19.25 -2.39 -20.76
C ALA A 41 19.96 -2.90 -22.02
N SER A 42 20.45 -1.99 -22.86
CA SER A 42 21.29 -2.30 -24.02
C SER A 42 22.74 -1.89 -23.74
N HIS A 43 23.62 -2.89 -23.64
CA HIS A 43 25.07 -2.72 -23.66
C HIS A 43 25.54 -2.42 -25.09
N LEU A 44 26.20 -1.28 -25.29
CA LEU A 44 26.91 -0.98 -26.53
C LEU A 44 28.42 -1.08 -26.27
N PHE A 45 29.06 -2.03 -26.95
CA PHE A 45 30.50 -2.01 -27.21
C PHE A 45 30.76 -1.12 -28.43
N ALA A 46 31.80 -0.29 -28.36
CA ALA A 46 32.36 0.39 -29.51
C ALA A 46 33.88 0.22 -29.51
N SER A 47 34.44 0.03 -30.71
CA SER A 47 35.83 -0.30 -31.01
C SER A 47 36.42 0.69 -32.02
N LEU A 48 37.76 0.66 -32.17
CA LEU A 48 38.62 1.31 -33.19
C LEU A 48 38.83 2.84 -33.03
N SER A 49 39.97 3.49 -33.30
CA SER A 49 41.30 3.10 -33.82
C SER A 49 42.31 4.26 -33.65
N THR A 50 43.59 3.92 -33.80
CA THR A 50 44.84 4.71 -33.72
C THR A 50 45.02 5.88 -34.71
N THR A 51 45.69 6.94 -34.25
CA THR A 51 46.68 7.73 -35.03
C THR A 51 47.73 8.38 -34.12
N THR A 52 48.98 8.37 -34.58
CA THR A 52 50.25 8.79 -33.96
C THR A 52 50.61 10.26 -34.21
N THR A 53 51.23 10.95 -33.22
CA THR A 53 52.41 11.84 -33.39
C THR A 53 53.00 12.22 -32.02
N ALA A 54 54.34 12.37 -31.95
CA ALA A 54 55.17 12.49 -30.74
C ALA A 54 55.62 13.94 -30.42
N HIS A 55 55.73 14.30 -29.13
CA HIS A 55 56.92 14.82 -28.41
C HIS A 55 56.60 15.71 -27.16
N GLU A 56 57.09 15.21 -26.01
CA GLU A 56 57.53 15.83 -24.72
C GLU A 56 56.61 16.56 -23.69
N PRO A 57 56.92 16.48 -22.36
CA PRO A 57 56.00 16.64 -21.20
C PRO A 57 56.26 17.97 -20.42
N PRO A 58 55.77 18.24 -19.17
CA PRO A 58 54.88 17.50 -18.25
C PRO A 58 53.78 18.36 -17.56
N PHE A 59 52.58 17.82 -17.33
CA PHE A 59 51.74 18.14 -16.16
C PHE A 59 50.83 16.94 -15.86
N PRO A 60 50.67 16.49 -14.61
CA PRO A 60 49.77 15.38 -14.33
C PRO A 60 48.33 15.82 -14.65
N PRO A 61 47.56 15.06 -15.43
CA PRO A 61 46.15 15.35 -15.56
C PRO A 61 45.51 15.00 -14.22
N THR A 62 44.92 16.01 -13.60
CA THR A 62 43.93 15.86 -12.55
C THR A 62 42.93 14.81 -13.03
N VAL A 63 42.96 13.64 -12.39
CA VAL A 63 41.90 12.64 -12.54
C VAL A 63 40.60 13.39 -12.29
N PRO A 64 39.64 13.39 -13.21
CA PRO A 64 38.29 13.82 -12.87
C PRO A 64 37.86 12.80 -11.82
N SER A 65 37.92 13.22 -10.56
CA SER A 65 37.20 12.57 -9.49
C SER A 65 35.78 12.43 -10.01
N TYR A 66 35.42 11.18 -10.37
CA TYR A 66 34.04 10.78 -10.54
C TYR A 66 33.39 11.21 -9.23
N LYS A 67 32.70 12.36 -9.28
CA LYS A 67 31.86 12.81 -8.19
C LYS A 67 30.87 11.69 -7.99
N GLY A 68 31.11 10.88 -6.96
CA GLY A 68 30.16 9.89 -6.50
C GLY A 68 28.82 10.58 -6.43
N SER A 69 27.81 9.99 -7.08
CA SER A 69 26.45 10.51 -7.05
C SER A 69 26.12 10.84 -5.60
N ASN A 70 25.87 12.12 -5.32
CA ASN A 70 25.57 12.61 -3.98
C ASN A 70 24.28 11.91 -3.54
N ASN A 71 24.41 10.79 -2.83
CA ASN A 71 23.33 9.86 -2.53
C ASN A 71 22.54 10.38 -1.30
N ARG A 72 22.10 11.64 -1.39
CA ARG A 72 21.34 12.30 -0.34
C ARG A 72 19.91 11.76 -0.39
N TRP A 73 19.40 11.32 0.77
CA TRP A 73 18.02 10.89 0.91
C TRP A 73 17.06 12.00 0.44
N LYS A 74 16.01 11.59 -0.29
CA LYS A 74 14.99 12.48 -0.86
C LYS A 74 13.61 12.04 -0.36
N PRO A 75 12.76 12.96 0.12
CA PRO A 75 11.39 12.61 0.46
C PRO A 75 10.62 12.17 -0.78
N MET A 76 9.63 11.29 -0.60
CA MET A 76 8.72 10.91 -1.69
C MET A 76 7.94 12.13 -2.19
N CYS A 77 7.78 12.24 -3.50
CA CYS A 77 6.82 13.18 -4.07
C CYS A 77 5.40 12.71 -3.74
N LEU A 78 4.71 13.39 -2.84
CA LEU A 78 3.37 12.96 -2.45
C LEU A 78 2.36 13.11 -3.60
N TYR A 79 2.46 14.13 -4.44
CA TYR A 79 1.65 14.18 -5.68
C TYR A 79 1.86 12.95 -6.57
N TYR A 80 3.10 12.43 -6.65
CA TYR A 80 3.38 11.21 -7.41
C TYR A 80 2.69 10.00 -6.79
N THR A 81 2.78 9.85 -5.46
CA THR A 81 2.11 8.74 -4.78
C THR A 81 0.58 8.78 -4.91
N GLN A 82 0.01 9.96 -5.18
CA GLN A 82 -1.42 10.18 -5.45
C GLN A 82 -1.78 10.06 -6.94
N GLY A 83 -0.81 9.76 -7.82
CA GLY A 83 -1.01 9.69 -9.28
C GLY A 83 -1.21 11.04 -9.97
N LYS A 84 -0.78 12.14 -9.34
CA LYS A 84 -1.04 13.53 -9.76
C LYS A 84 0.23 14.38 -9.93
N CYS A 85 1.43 13.78 -9.97
CA CYS A 85 2.66 14.53 -10.21
C CYS A 85 2.73 14.97 -11.68
N THR A 86 2.84 16.27 -11.91
CA THR A 86 2.97 16.87 -13.25
C THR A 86 4.39 17.36 -13.55
N LYS A 87 5.35 17.09 -12.65
CA LYS A 87 6.71 17.61 -12.69
C LYS A 87 7.77 16.53 -12.95
N MET A 88 7.40 15.47 -13.66
CA MET A 88 8.31 14.35 -13.96
C MET A 88 9.46 14.74 -14.90
N ASP A 89 9.32 15.84 -15.65
CA ASP A 89 10.36 16.35 -16.56
C ASP A 89 11.13 17.56 -15.98
N ASP A 90 10.82 17.97 -14.74
CA ASP A 90 11.46 19.12 -14.08
C ASP A 90 12.70 18.67 -13.29
N ALA A 91 13.88 19.10 -13.73
CA ALA A 91 15.16 18.66 -13.13
C ALA A 91 15.28 19.03 -11.64
N PHE A 92 14.82 20.22 -11.23
CA PHE A 92 14.86 20.65 -9.82
C PHE A 92 13.94 19.80 -8.94
N HIS A 93 12.78 19.42 -9.47
CA HIS A 93 11.83 18.52 -8.81
C HIS A 93 12.42 17.13 -8.63
N LEU A 94 13.02 16.56 -9.68
CA LEU A 94 13.69 15.26 -9.62
C LEU A 94 14.94 15.26 -8.71
N GLU A 95 15.61 16.40 -8.57
CA GLU A 95 16.69 16.58 -7.59
C GLU A 95 16.16 16.60 -6.14
N LYS A 96 14.97 17.16 -5.92
CA LYS A 96 14.39 17.33 -4.58
C LYS A 96 13.61 16.12 -4.10
N PHE A 97 12.88 15.43 -4.98
CA PHE A 97 11.94 14.38 -4.60
C PHE A 97 12.25 13.03 -5.22
N ASN A 98 11.94 11.98 -4.46
CA ASN A 98 11.97 10.60 -4.91
C ASN A 98 10.62 10.20 -5.55
N HIS A 99 10.70 9.38 -6.60
CA HIS A 99 9.55 8.82 -7.34
C HIS A 99 9.61 7.29 -7.41
N ASP A 100 10.54 6.69 -6.68
CA ASP A 100 10.69 5.25 -6.58
C ASP A 100 10.45 4.81 -5.13
N CYS A 101 9.32 4.15 -4.89
CA CYS A 101 8.97 3.72 -3.55
C CYS A 101 9.95 2.67 -3.00
N SER A 102 10.58 1.89 -3.88
CA SER A 102 11.49 0.78 -3.54
C SER A 102 12.90 1.24 -3.13
N ARG A 103 13.31 2.46 -3.51
CA ARG A 103 14.66 2.99 -3.27
C ARG A 103 15.14 2.90 -1.82
N ASP A 104 14.25 3.12 -0.86
CA ASP A 104 14.58 3.08 0.58
C ASP A 104 14.37 1.68 1.21
N LEU A 105 13.98 0.70 0.37
CA LEU A 105 13.53 -0.64 0.73
C LEU A 105 14.34 -1.73 0.00
N GLU A 106 15.50 -1.37 -0.57
CA GLU A 106 16.43 -2.31 -1.19
C GLU A 106 16.97 -3.29 -0.14
N VAL A 107 16.86 -4.59 -0.44
CA VAL A 107 17.29 -5.67 0.44
C VAL A 107 18.66 -6.18 0.00
N ASN A 108 19.52 -6.50 0.96
CA ASN A 108 20.83 -7.06 0.64
C ASN A 108 20.69 -8.52 0.20
N ILE A 109 21.19 -8.87 -0.99
CA ILE A 109 21.14 -10.25 -1.51
C ILE A 109 21.73 -11.28 -0.53
N ALA A 110 22.72 -10.89 0.29
CA ALA A 110 23.29 -11.76 1.32
C ALA A 110 22.25 -12.19 2.38
N GLU A 111 21.27 -11.32 2.69
CA GLU A 111 20.20 -11.57 3.64
C GLU A 111 19.19 -12.60 3.13
N LEU A 112 19.03 -12.72 1.80
CA LEU A 112 18.10 -13.66 1.18
C LEU A 112 18.43 -15.14 1.49
N LYS A 113 19.66 -15.46 1.92
CA LYS A 113 20.08 -16.83 2.26
C LYS A 113 19.40 -17.40 3.51
N HIS A 114 18.89 -16.54 4.37
CA HIS A 114 18.29 -16.91 5.64
C HIS A 114 16.75 -16.88 5.61
N ILE A 115 16.16 -16.45 4.49
CA ILE A 115 14.73 -16.40 4.31
C ILE A 115 14.15 -17.81 4.34
N ARG A 116 13.19 -18.00 5.24
CA ARG A 116 12.36 -19.20 5.28
C ARG A 116 11.17 -19.05 4.35
N SER A 117 10.77 -20.15 3.73
CA SER A 117 9.51 -20.19 2.96
C SER A 117 8.35 -19.74 3.83
N GLN A 118 7.59 -18.77 3.34
CA GLN A 118 6.35 -18.30 3.95
C GLN A 118 5.16 -19.05 3.35
N ASN A 119 4.02 -19.02 4.03
CA ASN A 119 2.75 -19.58 3.54
C ASN A 119 1.91 -18.55 2.76
N LEU A 120 2.49 -17.38 2.49
CA LEU A 120 1.89 -16.27 1.77
C LEU A 120 2.86 -15.87 0.67
N ASP A 121 2.35 -15.45 -0.48
CA ASP A 121 3.11 -14.93 -1.60
C ASP A 121 3.40 -13.44 -1.42
N PHE A 122 2.46 -12.70 -0.80
CA PHE A 122 2.58 -11.25 -0.64
C PHE A 122 2.21 -10.75 0.76
N PHE A 123 2.93 -9.74 1.21
CA PHE A 123 2.59 -8.95 2.40
C PHE A 123 2.11 -7.57 1.98
N LEU A 124 0.95 -7.15 2.49
CA LEU A 124 0.39 -5.81 2.30
C LEU A 124 0.63 -4.97 3.55
N VAL A 125 1.75 -4.24 3.60
CA VAL A 125 2.08 -3.42 4.76
C VAL A 125 1.19 -2.18 4.76
N LEU A 126 0.52 -1.92 5.87
CA LEU A 126 -0.48 -0.85 6.04
C LEU A 126 -0.27 -0.13 7.36
N ASP A 127 -0.31 1.20 7.33
CA ASP A 127 -0.36 2.06 8.52
C ASP A 127 -1.30 3.25 8.25
N LEU A 128 -2.47 3.24 8.88
CA LEU A 128 -3.47 4.28 8.65
C LEU A 128 -3.19 5.49 9.53
N GLU A 129 -3.47 6.67 8.98
CA GLU A 129 -3.46 7.89 9.77
C GLU A 129 -4.86 8.45 10.00
N GLY A 130 -5.03 9.13 11.14
CA GLY A 130 -6.26 9.87 11.46
C GLY A 130 -7.01 9.34 12.69
N LYS A 131 -7.18 10.19 13.70
CA LYS A 131 -7.79 9.83 14.99
C LYS A 131 -9.30 9.70 14.87
N VAL A 132 -9.97 10.73 14.37
CA VAL A 132 -11.45 10.81 14.30
C VAL A 132 -11.98 10.02 13.10
N GLU A 133 -11.50 10.36 11.91
CA GLU A 133 -11.71 9.64 10.66
C GLU A 133 -10.34 9.30 10.06
N ILE A 134 -10.29 8.34 9.15
CA ILE A 134 -9.07 8.04 8.37
C ILE A 134 -8.75 9.26 7.51
N LEU A 135 -7.49 9.66 7.47
CA LEU A 135 -6.95 10.79 6.71
C LEU A 135 -5.93 10.39 5.66
N GLU A 136 -5.32 9.21 5.80
CA GLU A 136 -4.32 8.65 4.88
C GLU A 136 -4.49 7.14 4.84
N PHE A 137 -4.39 6.58 3.63
CA PHE A 137 -4.50 5.15 3.35
C PHE A 137 -3.32 4.73 2.46
N PRO A 138 -2.17 4.37 3.06
CA PRO A 138 -1.01 3.83 2.37
C PRO A 138 -0.91 2.31 2.51
N VAL A 139 -0.55 1.62 1.42
CA VAL A 139 -0.27 0.19 1.38
C VAL A 139 0.98 -0.05 0.53
N LEU A 140 1.91 -0.86 1.02
CA LEU A 140 3.03 -1.40 0.23
C LEU A 140 2.83 -2.90 0.00
N MET A 141 3.03 -3.35 -1.23
CA MET A 141 3.02 -4.76 -1.60
C MET A 141 4.45 -5.30 -1.63
N ILE A 142 4.73 -6.31 -0.81
CA ILE A 142 6.06 -6.92 -0.72
C ILE A 142 5.97 -8.40 -1.10
N ASN A 143 6.86 -8.84 -1.98
CA ASN A 143 6.99 -10.24 -2.32
C ASN A 143 7.61 -11.03 -1.15
N ALA A 144 6.92 -12.05 -0.64
CA ALA A 144 7.37 -12.79 0.54
C ALA A 144 8.66 -13.61 0.31
N LYS A 145 9.01 -13.90 -0.95
CA LYS A 145 10.19 -14.67 -1.33
C LYS A 145 11.40 -13.78 -1.63
N THR A 146 11.20 -12.72 -2.42
CA THR A 146 12.31 -11.85 -2.84
C THR A 146 12.51 -10.65 -1.93
N LEU A 147 11.51 -10.34 -1.09
CA LEU A 147 11.44 -9.15 -0.25
C LEU A 147 11.36 -7.83 -1.04
N ASP A 148 11.20 -7.91 -2.36
CA ASP A 148 11.07 -6.72 -3.20
C ASP A 148 9.73 -6.04 -2.99
N VAL A 149 9.74 -4.71 -3.07
CA VAL A 149 8.52 -3.91 -3.18
C VAL A 149 8.00 -4.05 -4.60
N MET A 150 6.86 -4.71 -4.75
CA MET A 150 6.25 -4.98 -6.04
C MET A 150 5.45 -3.79 -6.56
N ASP A 151 4.70 -3.14 -5.66
CA ASP A 151 3.89 -1.97 -5.96
C ASP A 151 3.45 -1.27 -4.66
N PHE A 152 2.77 -0.12 -4.78
CA PHE A 152 2.16 0.59 -3.67
C PHE A 152 0.81 1.21 -4.05
N PHE A 153 -0.04 1.38 -3.03
CA PHE A 153 -1.26 2.18 -3.12
C PHE A 153 -1.20 3.29 -2.07
N HIS A 154 -1.48 4.53 -2.44
CA HIS A 154 -1.51 5.62 -1.47
C HIS A 154 -2.58 6.66 -1.81
N ARG A 155 -3.51 6.91 -0.87
CA ARG A 155 -4.50 7.98 -0.97
C ARG A 155 -4.64 8.77 0.31
N PHE A 156 -4.73 10.09 0.19
CA PHE A 156 -5.28 10.91 1.25
C PHE A 156 -6.81 10.80 1.27
N VAL A 157 -7.37 10.79 2.47
CA VAL A 157 -8.79 10.54 2.70
C VAL A 157 -9.44 11.80 3.25
N ARG A 158 -10.50 12.27 2.60
CA ARG A 158 -11.30 13.41 3.04
C ARG A 158 -12.38 12.95 4.04
N PRO A 159 -12.38 13.45 5.29
CA PRO A 159 -13.43 13.20 6.28
C PRO A 159 -14.81 13.58 5.77
N SER A 160 -15.85 12.87 6.20
CA SER A 160 -17.23 13.16 5.81
C SER A 160 -18.12 13.68 6.94
N GLU A 161 -17.79 13.42 8.20
CA GLU A 161 -18.62 13.85 9.34
C GLU A 161 -18.15 15.18 9.96
N MET A 162 -16.86 15.47 9.87
CA MET A 162 -16.31 16.72 10.38
C MET A 162 -16.70 17.91 9.49
N SER A 163 -16.99 19.06 10.11
CA SER A 163 -17.20 20.31 9.37
C SER A 163 -15.92 20.74 8.66
N GLU A 164 -16.05 21.45 7.53
CA GLU A 164 -14.92 21.96 6.75
C GLU A 164 -13.93 22.79 7.59
N GLN A 165 -14.43 23.63 8.52
CA GLN A 165 -13.56 24.36 9.44
C GLN A 165 -12.71 23.42 10.30
N ARG A 166 -13.33 22.38 10.88
CA ARG A 166 -12.63 21.41 11.74
C ARG A 166 -11.67 20.53 10.94
N ILE A 167 -12.01 20.21 9.69
CA ILE A 167 -11.10 19.53 8.78
C ILE A 167 -9.85 20.37 8.59
N ASN A 168 -9.99 21.65 8.22
CA ASN A 168 -8.83 22.54 7.99
C ASN A 168 -7.93 22.65 9.23
N GLU A 169 -8.50 22.91 10.41
CA GLU A 169 -7.75 22.96 11.68
C GLU A 169 -6.97 21.66 11.94
N TYR A 170 -7.57 20.51 11.65
CA TYR A 170 -6.93 19.22 11.86
C TYR A 170 -5.82 18.96 10.83
N ILE A 171 -6.07 19.21 9.53
CA ILE A 171 -5.10 18.99 8.46
C ILE A 171 -3.90 19.93 8.61
N GLU A 172 -4.13 21.20 8.94
CA GLU A 172 -3.06 22.17 9.19
C GLU A 172 -2.23 21.76 10.42
N GLY A 173 -2.88 21.33 11.50
CA GLY A 173 -2.19 20.86 12.71
C GLY A 173 -1.41 19.55 12.55
N LYS A 174 -1.86 18.64 11.67
CA LYS A 174 -1.22 17.34 11.42
C LYS A 174 -0.18 17.42 10.30
N TYR A 175 -0.60 17.84 9.11
CA TYR A 175 0.23 17.83 7.89
C TYR A 175 0.94 19.16 7.62
N GLY A 176 0.45 20.28 8.16
CA GLY A 176 1.11 21.59 8.01
C GLY A 176 2.51 21.60 8.65
N LYS A 177 2.72 20.84 9.73
CA LYS A 177 4.05 20.65 10.36
C LYS A 177 5.09 20.01 9.43
N PHE A 178 4.63 19.25 8.45
CA PHE A 178 5.49 18.63 7.43
C PHE A 178 5.53 19.44 6.13
N GLY A 179 4.69 20.48 6.01
CA GLY A 179 4.52 21.25 4.78
C GLY A 179 3.84 20.46 3.65
N VAL A 180 2.95 19.51 3.99
CA VAL A 180 2.27 18.63 3.02
C VAL A 180 0.75 18.75 3.04
N ASP A 181 0.21 19.64 3.87
CA ASP A 181 -1.21 20.00 3.96
C ASP A 181 -1.80 20.39 2.61
N ARG A 182 -1.06 21.15 1.79
CA ARG A 182 -1.51 21.50 0.44
C ARG A 182 -1.75 20.28 -0.44
N VAL A 183 -0.85 19.29 -0.41
CA VAL A 183 -1.03 18.06 -1.19
C VAL A 183 -2.30 17.35 -0.73
N TRP A 184 -2.54 17.31 0.57
CA TRP A 184 -3.77 16.75 1.12
C TRP A 184 -5.00 17.49 0.57
N HIS A 185 -5.04 18.83 0.62
CA HIS A 185 -6.17 19.61 0.09
C HIS A 185 -6.41 19.39 -1.41
N ASP A 186 -5.32 19.27 -2.18
CA ASP A 186 -5.37 19.12 -3.63
C ASP A 186 -5.76 17.68 -4.06
N THR A 187 -5.55 16.68 -3.20
CA THR A 187 -5.70 15.26 -3.60
C THR A 187 -6.64 14.40 -2.75
N ALA A 188 -7.02 14.80 -1.54
CA ALA A 188 -7.84 13.97 -0.67
C ALA A 188 -9.23 13.71 -1.24
N ILE A 189 -9.64 12.44 -1.22
CA ILE A 189 -10.92 11.96 -1.75
C ILE A 189 -11.72 11.22 -0.67
N PRO A 190 -13.06 11.10 -0.78
CA PRO A 190 -13.87 10.41 0.21
C PRO A 190 -13.46 8.94 0.41
N PHE A 191 -13.59 8.42 1.64
CA PHE A 191 -13.15 7.06 1.99
C PHE A 191 -13.74 5.95 1.10
N LYS A 192 -15.01 6.08 0.69
CA LYS A 192 -15.64 5.11 -0.25
C LYS A 192 -14.93 5.06 -1.59
N GLU A 193 -14.49 6.21 -2.09
CA GLU A 193 -13.77 6.30 -3.36
C GLU A 193 -12.35 5.73 -3.21
N VAL A 194 -11.70 5.98 -2.07
CA VAL A 194 -10.41 5.36 -1.73
C VAL A 194 -10.52 3.84 -1.77
N LEU A 195 -11.54 3.26 -1.13
CA LEU A 195 -11.73 1.81 -1.15
C LEU A 195 -12.07 1.29 -2.55
N HIS A 196 -12.84 2.02 -3.34
CA HIS A 196 -13.08 1.61 -4.73
C HIS A 196 -11.79 1.56 -5.54
N GLN A 197 -10.94 2.60 -5.45
CA GLN A 197 -9.64 2.61 -6.12
C GLN A 197 -8.71 1.52 -5.57
N PHE A 198 -8.78 1.23 -4.27
CA PHE A 198 -8.00 0.17 -3.65
C PHE A 198 -8.45 -1.23 -4.10
N GLU A 199 -9.76 -1.47 -4.23
CA GLU A 199 -10.32 -2.72 -4.76
C GLU A 199 -9.89 -2.95 -6.21
N VAL A 200 -9.87 -1.90 -7.04
CA VAL A 200 -9.32 -1.98 -8.41
C VAL A 200 -7.84 -2.36 -8.39
N TRP A 201 -7.06 -1.74 -7.50
CA TRP A 201 -5.63 -2.06 -7.35
C TRP A 201 -5.41 -3.51 -6.88
N LEU A 202 -6.20 -4.00 -5.91
CA LEU A 202 -6.14 -5.40 -5.48
C LEU A 202 -6.46 -6.39 -6.63
N ALA A 203 -7.48 -6.06 -7.44
CA ALA A 203 -7.88 -6.89 -8.58
C ALA A 203 -6.81 -6.92 -9.68
N GLN A 204 -6.16 -5.78 -9.97
CA GLN A 204 -5.04 -5.69 -10.92
C GLN A 204 -3.86 -6.61 -10.54
N HIS A 205 -3.66 -6.83 -9.25
CA HIS A 205 -2.63 -7.72 -8.71
C HIS A 205 -3.12 -9.14 -8.41
N HIS A 206 -4.36 -9.48 -8.81
CA HIS A 206 -5.00 -10.78 -8.56
C HIS A 206 -5.07 -11.19 -7.06
N LEU A 207 -5.00 -10.19 -6.16
CA LEU A 207 -5.02 -10.42 -4.72
C LEU A 207 -6.42 -10.60 -4.18
N TRP A 208 -7.43 -10.09 -4.87
CA TRP A 208 -8.83 -10.18 -4.46
C TRP A 208 -9.76 -9.90 -5.63
N GLU A 209 -10.86 -10.66 -5.71
CA GLU A 209 -11.94 -10.43 -6.67
C GLU A 209 -13.27 -10.36 -5.93
N LYS A 210 -14.11 -9.41 -6.33
CA LYS A 210 -15.37 -9.11 -5.64
C LYS A 210 -16.37 -10.25 -5.77
N GLU A 211 -16.39 -10.87 -6.94
CA GLU A 211 -17.27 -11.97 -7.33
C GLU A 211 -16.94 -13.26 -6.58
N LEU A 212 -15.64 -13.49 -6.31
CA LEU A 212 -15.17 -14.61 -5.50
C LEU A 212 -15.47 -14.40 -4.01
N GLY A 213 -15.78 -13.17 -3.59
CA GLY A 213 -16.30 -12.82 -2.27
C GLY A 213 -15.50 -13.45 -1.14
N GLY A 214 -14.41 -12.83 -0.69
CA GLY A 214 -13.62 -13.48 0.34
C GLY A 214 -12.43 -12.71 0.89
N HIS A 215 -11.51 -13.49 1.47
CA HIS A 215 -10.21 -13.08 1.96
C HIS A 215 -9.25 -12.77 0.81
N LEU A 216 -8.06 -12.25 1.14
CA LEU A 216 -7.00 -12.06 0.16
C LEU A 216 -6.44 -13.41 -0.33
N ASN A 217 -6.06 -13.48 -1.60
CA ASN A 217 -5.45 -14.65 -2.24
C ASN A 217 -3.94 -14.69 -1.94
N GLN A 218 -3.50 -15.67 -1.13
CA GLN A 218 -2.07 -15.84 -0.75
C GLN A 218 -1.40 -14.55 -0.26
N ALA A 219 -2.17 -13.63 0.33
CA ALA A 219 -1.67 -12.36 0.82
C ALA A 219 -2.31 -12.01 2.16
N ALA A 220 -1.64 -11.16 2.93
CA ALA A 220 -2.18 -10.68 4.20
C ALA A 220 -1.72 -9.25 4.50
N PHE A 221 -2.58 -8.50 5.18
CA PHE A 221 -2.17 -7.22 5.73
C PHE A 221 -1.17 -7.39 6.87
N VAL A 222 -0.14 -6.54 6.88
CA VAL A 222 0.82 -6.42 7.98
C VAL A 222 0.72 -5.00 8.56
N THR A 223 0.44 -4.90 9.86
CA THR A 223 0.24 -3.62 10.56
C THR A 223 1.14 -3.54 11.80
N CYS A 224 1.44 -2.33 12.28
CA CYS A 224 2.21 -2.13 13.51
C CYS A 224 1.31 -2.03 14.76
N GLY A 225 0.55 -3.08 15.01
CA GLY A 225 -0.46 -3.12 16.06
C GLY A 225 -1.81 -3.55 15.51
N ASN A 226 -2.80 -3.63 16.40
CA ASN A 226 -4.14 -4.03 16.01
C ASN A 226 -5.03 -2.84 15.64
N TRP A 227 -4.60 -1.60 15.88
CA TRP A 227 -5.50 -0.44 15.82
C TRP A 227 -6.12 -0.23 14.43
N ASP A 228 -5.34 -0.34 13.36
CA ASP A 228 -5.78 -0.10 11.97
C ASP A 228 -6.99 -0.97 11.60
N LEU A 229 -6.84 -2.29 11.69
CA LEU A 229 -7.83 -3.25 11.18
C LEU A 229 -8.81 -3.74 12.25
N LYS A 230 -8.39 -3.79 13.52
CA LYS A 230 -9.31 -4.11 14.62
C LYS A 230 -10.27 -2.96 14.91
N THR A 231 -9.78 -1.72 14.85
CA THR A 231 -10.51 -0.55 15.38
C THR A 231 -10.86 0.44 14.28
N LYS A 232 -9.86 0.94 13.55
CA LYS A 232 -10.04 2.14 12.72
C LYS A 232 -10.86 1.88 11.45
N VAL A 233 -10.54 0.84 10.69
CA VAL A 233 -11.32 0.48 9.48
C VAL A 233 -12.80 0.22 9.80
N PRO A 234 -13.16 -0.61 10.81
CA PRO A 234 -14.57 -0.78 11.18
C PRO A 234 -15.27 0.52 11.59
N GLN A 235 -14.58 1.39 12.34
CA GLN A 235 -15.12 2.70 12.71
C GLN A 235 -15.37 3.57 11.47
N GLN A 236 -14.41 3.63 10.54
CA GLN A 236 -14.57 4.40 9.31
C GLN A 236 -15.68 3.83 8.42
N CYS A 237 -15.85 2.51 8.38
CA CYS A 237 -16.95 1.87 7.65
C CYS A 237 -18.32 2.28 8.23
N LYS A 238 -18.44 2.35 9.56
CA LYS A 238 -19.66 2.84 10.24
C LYS A 238 -19.94 4.30 9.88
N VAL A 239 -18.94 5.17 9.99
CA VAL A 239 -19.02 6.58 9.59
C VAL A 239 -19.45 6.72 8.12
N SER A 240 -18.85 5.92 7.25
CA SER A 240 -19.14 5.96 5.82
C SER A 240 -20.46 5.25 5.46
N ASN A 241 -21.20 4.68 6.43
CA ASN A 241 -22.39 3.85 6.18
C ASN A 241 -22.13 2.77 5.12
N MET A 242 -21.10 1.95 5.33
CA MET A 242 -20.76 0.82 4.48
C MET A 242 -20.42 -0.43 5.28
N LYS A 243 -20.55 -1.58 4.64
CA LYS A 243 -20.13 -2.86 5.23
C LYS A 243 -18.61 -2.93 5.27
N LEU A 244 -18.07 -3.57 6.31
CA LEU A 244 -16.65 -3.88 6.42
C LEU A 244 -16.26 -4.86 5.30
N PRO A 245 -15.31 -4.50 4.42
CA PRO A 245 -14.86 -5.41 3.37
C PRO A 245 -14.17 -6.68 3.93
N PRO A 246 -14.42 -7.86 3.35
CA PRO A 246 -13.95 -9.14 3.89
C PRO A 246 -12.42 -9.31 3.86
N TYR A 247 -11.71 -8.63 2.95
CA TYR A 247 -10.26 -8.65 2.89
C TYR A 247 -9.57 -8.00 4.09
N PHE A 248 -10.29 -7.26 4.94
CA PHE A 248 -9.77 -6.72 6.21
C PHE A 248 -10.00 -7.62 7.42
N LEU A 249 -10.62 -8.79 7.25
CA LEU A 249 -11.04 -9.62 8.38
C LEU A 249 -9.88 -10.37 9.03
N GLU A 250 -8.71 -10.45 8.42
CA GLU A 250 -7.54 -11.06 9.03
C GLU A 250 -6.28 -10.26 8.74
N TRP A 251 -5.35 -10.28 9.70
CA TRP A 251 -4.13 -9.50 9.59
C TRP A 251 -3.01 -10.02 10.49
N ILE A 252 -1.83 -9.50 10.22
CA ILE A 252 -0.58 -9.76 10.91
C ILE A 252 -0.20 -8.50 11.68
N ASN A 253 -0.28 -8.56 13.01
CA ASN A 253 0.28 -7.57 13.90
C ASN A 253 1.78 -7.85 14.04
N LEU A 254 2.61 -7.04 13.39
CA LEU A 254 4.06 -7.23 13.35
C LEU A 254 4.68 -7.26 14.75
N LYS A 255 4.09 -6.56 15.72
CA LYS A 255 4.59 -6.54 17.10
C LYS A 255 4.44 -7.89 17.81
N ASP A 256 3.40 -8.66 17.49
CA ASP A 256 3.20 -9.98 18.06
C ASP A 256 4.18 -10.98 17.45
N VAL A 257 4.43 -10.88 16.14
CA VAL A 257 5.47 -11.67 15.47
C VAL A 257 6.85 -11.32 16.04
N TYR A 258 7.15 -10.03 16.20
CA TYR A 258 8.41 -9.55 16.78
C TYR A 258 8.64 -10.10 18.18
N LEU A 259 7.62 -10.02 19.05
CA LEU A 259 7.66 -10.58 20.40
C LEU A 259 7.96 -12.07 20.40
N ASN A 260 7.29 -12.84 19.53
CA ASN A 260 7.44 -14.28 19.52
C ASN A 260 8.74 -14.75 18.85
N PHE A 261 9.26 -13.99 17.90
CA PHE A 261 10.50 -14.33 17.20
C PHE A 261 11.72 -13.94 18.05
N TYR A 262 11.86 -12.66 18.41
CA TYR A 262 13.03 -12.18 19.17
C TYR A 262 12.91 -12.36 20.69
N LYS A 263 11.76 -12.81 21.20
CA LYS A 263 11.50 -12.98 22.64
C LYS A 263 11.63 -11.69 23.47
N ARG A 264 11.42 -10.53 22.83
CA ARG A 264 11.49 -9.19 23.44
C ARG A 264 10.30 -8.35 23.02
N ARG A 265 9.81 -7.50 23.94
CA ARG A 265 8.63 -6.67 23.70
C ARG A 265 9.03 -5.34 23.06
N ALA A 266 8.45 -5.03 21.90
CA ALA A 266 8.52 -3.70 21.33
C ALA A 266 7.16 -2.98 21.43
N THR A 267 7.14 -1.74 21.91
CA THR A 267 5.89 -0.98 22.11
C THR A 267 5.25 -0.53 20.80
N GLY A 268 6.07 -0.31 19.75
CA GLY A 268 5.66 0.12 18.42
C GLY A 268 6.83 0.14 17.44
N MET A 269 6.61 0.71 16.26
CA MET A 269 7.55 0.72 15.15
C MET A 269 8.91 1.29 15.55
N MET A 270 8.94 2.48 16.16
CA MET A 270 10.18 3.15 16.56
C MET A 270 11.04 2.30 17.52
N THR A 271 10.40 1.54 18.42
CA THR A 271 11.11 0.64 19.33
C THR A 271 11.71 -0.54 18.58
N MET A 272 10.96 -1.16 17.66
CA MET A 272 11.50 -2.25 16.82
C MET A 272 12.68 -1.76 15.98
N MET A 273 12.56 -0.59 15.34
CA MET A 273 13.63 -0.01 14.53
C MET A 273 14.89 0.25 15.36
N LYS A 274 14.76 0.88 16.53
CA LYS A 274 15.88 1.14 17.43
C LYS A 274 16.59 -0.16 17.84
N GLU A 275 15.82 -1.18 18.20
CA GLU A 275 16.32 -2.47 18.67
C GLU A 275 16.96 -3.33 17.58
N LEU A 276 16.59 -3.09 16.31
CA LEU A 276 17.19 -3.71 15.12
C LEU A 276 18.26 -2.82 14.47
N CYS A 277 18.60 -1.68 15.10
CA CYS A 277 19.54 -0.69 14.58
C CYS A 277 19.18 -0.17 13.17
N ILE A 278 17.90 -0.09 12.85
CA ILE A 278 17.38 0.46 11.59
C ILE A 278 17.15 1.97 11.77
N PRO A 279 17.83 2.85 11.01
CA PRO A 279 17.58 4.30 11.06
C PRO A 279 16.17 4.62 10.56
N SER A 280 15.42 5.48 11.26
CA SER A 280 14.14 5.99 10.76
C SER A 280 14.34 6.87 9.52
N LEU A 281 13.50 6.69 8.51
CA LEU A 281 13.47 7.54 7.32
C LEU A 281 12.13 8.27 7.23
N GLY A 282 12.14 9.49 6.69
CA GLY A 282 10.92 10.27 6.53
C GLY A 282 10.39 10.90 7.82
N SER A 283 9.12 11.28 7.79
CA SER A 283 8.42 11.97 8.87
C SER A 283 7.52 10.98 9.63
N HIS A 284 7.75 10.84 10.93
CA HIS A 284 6.87 10.04 11.79
C HIS A 284 5.45 10.64 11.81
N HIS A 285 4.43 9.80 11.71
CA HIS A 285 3.02 10.14 11.55
C HIS A 285 2.59 10.70 10.17
N LEU A 286 3.45 10.54 9.16
CA LEU A 286 3.07 10.55 7.76
C LEU A 286 2.95 9.08 7.32
N GLY A 287 1.74 8.63 7.03
CA GLY A 287 1.41 7.20 6.94
C GLY A 287 2.24 6.46 5.89
N ILE A 288 2.53 7.08 4.74
CA ILE A 288 3.39 6.46 3.73
C ILE A 288 4.83 6.26 4.21
N ASP A 289 5.37 7.17 5.02
CA ASP A 289 6.72 7.05 5.58
C ASP A 289 6.75 6.00 6.70
N ASP A 290 5.75 5.98 7.57
CA ASP A 290 5.63 4.95 8.62
C ASP A 290 5.40 3.56 7.99
N THR A 291 4.59 3.45 6.93
CA THR A 291 4.40 2.19 6.16
C THR A 291 5.72 1.68 5.59
N LYS A 292 6.55 2.57 5.01
CA LYS A 292 7.91 2.20 4.56
C LYS A 292 8.78 1.72 5.72
N ASN A 293 8.76 2.39 6.85
CA ASN A 293 9.57 1.99 8.00
C ASN A 293 9.09 0.64 8.60
N ILE A 294 7.79 0.37 8.63
CA ILE A 294 7.24 -0.94 9.02
C ILE A 294 7.67 -2.00 8.01
N ALA A 295 7.66 -1.70 6.72
CA ALA A 295 8.15 -2.60 5.68
C ALA A 295 9.64 -2.96 5.89
N ARG A 296 10.48 -2.00 6.27
CA ARG A 296 11.90 -2.27 6.60
C ARG A 296 12.06 -3.18 7.80
N VAL A 297 11.23 -3.03 8.84
CA VAL A 297 11.20 -3.95 9.98
C VAL A 297 10.76 -5.36 9.54
N LEU A 298 9.72 -5.45 8.70
CA LEU A 298 9.24 -6.71 8.16
C LEU A 298 10.30 -7.43 7.32
N GLN A 299 10.96 -6.72 6.39
CA GLN A 299 12.04 -7.27 5.57
C GLN A 299 13.20 -7.77 6.45
N HIS A 300 13.61 -7.00 7.45
CA HIS A 300 14.67 -7.41 8.38
C HIS A 300 14.28 -8.66 9.18
N MET A 301 13.03 -8.76 9.64
CA MET A 301 12.54 -9.96 10.30
C MET A 301 12.52 -11.18 9.38
N LEU A 302 12.12 -11.01 8.12
CA LEU A 302 12.14 -12.08 7.12
C LEU A 302 13.57 -12.54 6.81
N ALA A 303 14.50 -11.59 6.68
CA ALA A 303 15.93 -11.83 6.54
C ALA A 303 16.51 -12.61 7.73
N ASP A 304 16.08 -12.31 8.95
CA ASP A 304 16.49 -13.06 10.15
C ASP A 304 15.85 -14.46 10.22
N GLY A 305 14.94 -14.80 9.30
CA GLY A 305 14.27 -16.10 9.24
C GLY A 305 12.99 -16.19 10.08
N ALA A 306 12.33 -15.06 10.36
CA ALA A 306 11.02 -15.08 11.00
C ALA A 306 9.96 -15.71 10.08
N LEU A 307 9.00 -16.40 10.68
CA LEU A 307 7.76 -16.80 10.02
C LEU A 307 6.70 -15.75 10.30
N ILE A 308 6.18 -15.14 9.24
CA ILE A 308 5.21 -14.05 9.30
C ILE A 308 3.83 -14.67 9.04
N GLN A 309 3.04 -14.83 10.10
CA GLN A 309 1.76 -15.56 10.08
C GLN A 309 0.62 -14.66 10.55
N ILE A 310 -0.62 -14.98 10.13
CA ILE A 310 -1.84 -14.33 10.64
C ILE A 310 -1.83 -14.38 12.17
N THR A 311 -2.01 -13.22 12.80
CA THR A 311 -2.01 -13.09 14.27
C THR A 311 -3.41 -12.84 14.82
N ALA A 312 -4.30 -12.32 13.99
CA ALA A 312 -5.66 -11.98 14.40
C ALA A 312 -6.64 -12.14 13.24
N ARG A 313 -7.85 -12.56 13.58
CA ARG A 313 -8.98 -12.71 12.65
C ARG A 313 -10.27 -12.25 13.31
N ARG A 314 -11.10 -11.54 12.56
CA ARG A 314 -12.47 -11.16 12.93
C ARG A 314 -13.43 -12.22 12.43
N ASN A 315 -14.38 -12.59 13.29
CA ASN A 315 -15.45 -13.51 12.89
C ASN A 315 -16.44 -12.80 11.94
N SER A 316 -16.74 -13.41 10.79
CA SER A 316 -17.68 -12.87 9.80
C SER A 316 -19.11 -12.71 10.34
N ASP A 317 -19.52 -13.64 11.21
CA ASP A 317 -20.88 -13.73 11.77
C ASP A 317 -21.01 -12.92 13.07
N SER A 318 -19.88 -12.51 13.66
CA SER A 318 -19.82 -11.65 14.84
C SER A 318 -18.70 -10.64 14.69
N PRO A 319 -18.90 -9.57 13.90
CA PRO A 319 -17.85 -8.61 13.59
C PRO A 319 -17.25 -7.94 14.83
N GLU A 320 -17.95 -7.87 15.95
CA GLU A 320 -17.43 -7.30 17.21
C GLU A 320 -16.29 -8.15 17.81
N ASN A 321 -16.25 -9.44 17.47
CA ASN A 321 -15.35 -10.42 18.06
C ASN A 321 -14.12 -10.63 17.18
N VAL A 322 -12.95 -10.40 17.79
CA VAL A 322 -11.65 -10.65 17.18
C VAL A 322 -10.94 -11.74 17.95
N GLU A 323 -10.63 -12.82 17.25
CA GLU A 323 -9.79 -13.91 17.71
C GLU A 323 -8.31 -13.52 17.54
N PHE A 324 -7.52 -13.71 18.59
CA PHE A 324 -6.07 -13.54 18.55
C PHE A 324 -5.41 -14.91 18.58
N LEU A 325 -4.69 -15.25 17.51
CA LEU A 325 -4.14 -16.59 17.27
C LEU A 325 -2.87 -16.86 18.08
N PHE A 326 -2.16 -15.79 18.49
CA PHE A 326 -0.94 -15.92 19.27
C PHE A 326 -1.25 -15.86 20.77
N LYS A 327 -0.73 -16.84 21.53
CA LYS A 327 -0.84 -16.87 23.00
C LYS A 327 -0.09 -15.70 23.65
N ASN A 328 1.16 -15.50 23.22
CA ASN A 328 1.98 -14.36 23.64
C ASN A 328 1.73 -13.20 22.67
N ARG A 329 1.08 -12.15 23.15
CA ARG A 329 0.76 -10.96 22.35
C ARG A 329 0.93 -9.69 23.15
N ILE A 330 1.14 -8.59 22.45
CA ILE A 330 1.13 -7.26 23.04
C ILE A 330 -0.33 -6.86 23.27
N ARG A 331 -0.71 -6.74 24.55
CA ARG A 331 -2.04 -6.30 24.97
C ARG A 331 -2.17 -4.79 24.92
#